data_AF-A0A0S7ESQ2-F1
#
_entry.id   AF-A0A0S7ESQ2-F1
#
_cell.length_a   1.000
_cell.length_b   1.000
_cell.length_c   1.000
_cell.angle_alpha   90.00
_cell.angle_beta   90.00
_cell.angle_gamma   90.00
#
_symmetry.space_group_name_H-M   'P 1'
#
loop_
_entity.id
_entity.type
_entity.pdbx_description
1 polymer ?
#
loop_
_entity_poly.entity_id
_entity_poly.type
_entity_poly.pdbx_seq_one_letter_code
_entity_poly.pdbx_strand_id
1 'polypeptide(L)'
;PLQLCHIDCQAEGGIPSYSFALMVIFFLQQRSDPILPVYLGSWIDGFDVKRVDEYHLTGIVLDMFVKWEQRPPTSTEGRGENRNESKAEGASKPEQKKSDETRHTEGLSRLMLGEGKGVSLGQLWLELLRFYTLEFPLEENIISIRLKELLSRDAKNWPRRRLAIEDPFALKRNVARSLNSQMVFEYIQERFRSAYKYFACPQRRGAKKTGGDEFH
;
A
#
# COMPACT_ATOMS: atom_id res chain seq x y z
N PRO A 1 8.27 7.57 19.47
CA PRO A 1 7.29 6.53 19.87
C PRO A 1 7.44 5.21 19.10
N LEU A 2 7.69 5.24 17.77
CA LEU A 2 8.02 4.04 16.97
C LEU A 2 9.44 3.49 17.25
N GLN A 3 10.38 4.36 17.63
CA GLN A 3 11.73 4.00 18.09
C GLN A 3 11.78 3.05 19.30
N LEU A 4 10.69 2.90 20.07
CA LEU A 4 10.68 1.97 21.21
C LEU A 4 10.55 0.49 20.77
N CYS A 5 10.21 0.22 19.51
CA CYS A 5 9.96 -1.13 19.02
C CYS A 5 10.92 -1.59 17.91
N HIS A 6 11.91 -0.77 17.52
CA HIS A 6 12.86 -1.04 16.42
C HIS A 6 12.18 -1.46 15.10
N ILE A 7 10.88 -1.16 14.92
CA ILE A 7 10.11 -1.51 13.72
C ILE A 7 10.58 -0.69 12.52
N ASP A 8 11.25 0.43 12.74
CA ASP A 8 11.80 1.35 11.74
C ASP A 8 13.30 1.15 11.47
N CYS A 9 13.98 0.31 12.26
CA CYS A 9 15.39 0.00 12.06
C CYS A 9 15.57 -1.05 10.97
N GLN A 10 15.81 -0.62 9.72
CA GLN A 10 16.05 -1.54 8.60
C GLN A 10 17.23 -2.50 8.85
N ALA A 11 18.23 -2.08 9.65
CA ALA A 11 19.36 -2.92 10.03
C ALA A 11 18.97 -4.12 10.92
N GLU A 12 17.81 -4.06 11.59
CA GLU A 12 17.28 -5.09 12.48
C GLU A 12 16.05 -5.81 11.89
N GLY A 13 15.77 -5.63 10.60
CA GLY A 13 14.59 -6.21 9.94
C GLY A 13 13.31 -5.39 10.12
N GLY A 14 13.43 -4.10 10.45
CA GLY A 14 12.32 -3.15 10.49
C GLY A 14 11.72 -2.83 9.12
N ILE A 15 10.44 -2.45 9.12
CA ILE A 15 9.67 -1.99 7.96
C ILE A 15 10.30 -0.70 7.40
N PRO A 16 10.59 -0.64 6.08
CA PRO A 16 11.01 0.61 5.44
C PRO A 16 10.01 1.75 5.69
N SER A 17 10.53 2.96 5.91
CA SER A 17 9.69 4.15 6.19
C SER A 17 8.59 4.36 5.14
N TYR A 18 8.94 4.18 3.86
CA TYR A 18 7.97 4.25 2.76
C TYR A 18 6.87 3.18 2.87
N SER A 19 7.22 1.95 3.20
CA SER A 19 6.26 0.86 3.41
C SER A 19 5.32 1.17 4.58
N PHE A 20 5.86 1.66 5.69
CA PHE A 20 5.05 2.04 6.85
C PHE A 20 4.11 3.21 6.53
N ALA A 21 4.57 4.21 5.76
CA ALA A 21 3.71 5.30 5.32
C ALA A 21 2.51 4.80 4.48
N LEU A 22 2.74 3.86 3.55
CA LEU A 22 1.66 3.23 2.78
C LEU A 22 0.70 2.44 3.67
N MET A 23 1.20 1.77 4.72
CA MET A 23 0.34 1.11 5.71
C MET A 23 -0.56 2.10 6.46
N VAL A 24 -0.03 3.26 6.86
CA VAL A 24 -0.84 4.29 7.54
C VAL A 24 -1.89 4.85 6.57
N ILE A 25 -1.51 5.17 5.34
CA ILE A 25 -2.44 5.69 4.31
C ILE A 25 -3.55 4.68 4.05
N PHE A 26 -3.19 3.41 3.85
CA PHE A 26 -4.17 2.34 3.65
C PHE A 26 -5.14 2.22 4.81
N PHE A 27 -4.65 2.23 6.05
CA PHE A 27 -5.51 2.24 7.23
C PHE A 27 -6.49 3.42 7.19
N LEU A 28 -6.00 4.65 6.97
CA LEU A 28 -6.83 5.85 6.95
C LEU A 28 -7.89 5.83 5.84
N GLN A 29 -7.60 5.18 4.71
CA GLN A 29 -8.55 4.93 3.62
C GLN A 29 -9.55 3.83 3.98
N GLN A 30 -9.16 2.80 4.72
CA GLN A 30 -9.98 1.62 5.04
C GLN A 30 -10.96 1.83 6.20
N ARG A 31 -10.78 2.88 7.02
CA ARG A 31 -11.73 3.23 8.10
C ARG A 31 -13.18 3.31 7.60
N SER A 32 -14.12 3.00 8.50
CA SER A 32 -15.56 3.13 8.25
C SER A 32 -15.98 4.58 7.99
N ASP A 33 -15.30 5.52 8.63
CA ASP A 33 -15.30 6.96 8.31
C ASP A 33 -13.90 7.33 7.76
N PRO A 34 -13.69 7.23 6.43
CA PRO A 34 -12.38 7.44 5.82
C PRO A 34 -11.86 8.86 6.05
N ILE A 35 -10.58 8.98 6.40
CA ILE A 35 -9.89 10.28 6.49
C ILE A 35 -9.22 10.65 5.16
N LEU A 36 -8.74 9.65 4.42
CA LEU A 36 -8.11 9.84 3.12
C LEU A 36 -8.96 9.20 2.02
N PRO A 37 -9.08 9.85 0.85
CA PRO A 37 -9.80 9.29 -0.27
C PRO A 37 -8.98 8.14 -0.88
N VAL A 38 -9.67 7.25 -1.58
CA VAL A 38 -9.07 6.30 -2.51
C VAL A 38 -9.03 6.93 -3.91
N TYR A 39 -8.07 6.51 -4.73
CA TYR A 39 -7.77 7.19 -5.98
C TYR A 39 -8.52 6.61 -7.19
N LEU A 40 -8.94 5.36 -7.10
CA LEU A 40 -9.67 4.63 -8.12
C LEU A 40 -10.91 3.98 -7.49
N GLY A 41 -12.01 3.93 -8.23
CA GLY A 41 -13.25 3.32 -7.76
C GLY A 41 -14.39 3.45 -8.76
N SER A 42 -15.58 3.02 -8.33
CA SER A 42 -16.78 2.88 -9.17
C SER A 42 -17.34 4.18 -9.76
N TRP A 43 -16.86 5.34 -9.31
CA TRP A 43 -17.19 6.64 -9.92
C TRP A 43 -16.46 6.89 -11.24
N ILE A 44 -15.48 6.06 -11.59
CA ILE A 44 -14.82 6.08 -12.90
C ILE A 44 -15.64 5.23 -13.87
N ASP A 45 -16.06 5.81 -14.99
CA ASP A 45 -16.84 5.11 -16.01
C ASP A 45 -16.10 3.86 -16.53
N GLY A 46 -16.76 2.70 -16.44
CA GLY A 46 -16.18 1.42 -16.87
C GLY A 46 -15.15 0.80 -15.92
N PHE A 47 -15.00 1.33 -14.70
CA PHE A 47 -14.11 0.76 -13.69
C PHE A 47 -14.52 -0.66 -13.29
N ASP A 48 -13.54 -1.56 -13.32
CA ASP A 48 -13.67 -2.94 -12.84
C ASP A 48 -12.44 -3.25 -11.99
N VAL A 49 -12.67 -3.70 -10.76
CA VAL A 49 -11.62 -4.10 -9.81
C VAL A 49 -10.71 -5.18 -10.41
N LYS A 50 -11.25 -6.08 -11.24
CA LYS A 50 -10.46 -7.13 -11.90
C LYS A 50 -9.44 -6.57 -12.90
N ARG A 51 -9.69 -5.36 -13.40
CA ARG A 51 -8.85 -4.64 -14.36
C ARG A 51 -8.18 -3.41 -13.74
N VAL A 52 -8.08 -3.36 -12.41
CA VAL A 52 -7.46 -2.23 -11.69
C VAL A 52 -6.01 -1.98 -12.14
N ASP A 53 -5.30 -3.01 -12.61
CA ASP A 53 -3.93 -2.87 -13.11
C ASP A 53 -3.82 -2.15 -14.46
N GLU A 54 -4.94 -1.91 -15.16
CA GLU A 54 -4.97 -1.02 -16.34
C GLU A 54 -4.87 0.46 -15.93
N TYR A 55 -5.26 0.80 -14.70
CA TYR A 55 -5.30 2.18 -14.20
C TYR A 55 -4.00 2.54 -13.47
N HIS A 56 -3.29 3.51 -14.02
CA HIS A 56 -1.98 3.95 -13.56
C HIS A 56 -2.04 5.36 -12.99
N LEU A 57 -1.56 5.54 -11.76
CA LEU A 57 -1.34 6.88 -11.20
C LEU A 57 -0.07 7.46 -11.83
N THR A 58 -0.09 8.71 -12.28
CA THR A 58 1.03 9.29 -13.04
C THR A 58 1.67 10.51 -12.40
N GLY A 59 0.92 11.33 -11.67
CA GLY A 59 1.48 12.50 -11.01
C GLY A 59 0.48 13.29 -10.19
N ILE A 60 0.98 14.26 -9.44
CA ILE A 60 0.17 15.20 -8.68
C ILE A 60 -0.10 16.43 -9.54
N VAL A 61 -1.33 16.91 -9.52
CA VAL A 61 -1.81 18.06 -10.28
C VAL A 61 -2.47 19.04 -9.32
N LEU A 62 -2.06 20.31 -9.42
CA LEU A 62 -2.54 21.42 -8.57
C LEU A 62 -2.41 21.14 -7.06
N ASP A 63 -1.46 20.30 -6.65
CA ASP A 63 -1.21 19.87 -5.25
C ASP A 63 -2.41 19.25 -4.51
N MET A 64 -3.54 19.04 -5.20
CA MET A 64 -4.79 18.56 -4.61
C MET A 64 -5.34 17.30 -5.30
N PHE A 65 -4.82 16.97 -6.49
CA PHE A 65 -5.31 15.86 -7.29
C PHE A 65 -4.17 14.92 -7.67
N VAL A 66 -4.47 13.63 -7.76
CA VAL A 66 -3.64 12.65 -8.44
C VAL A 66 -4.24 12.38 -9.82
N LYS A 67 -3.41 12.47 -10.85
CA LYS A 67 -3.75 12.08 -12.21
C LYS A 67 -3.67 10.57 -12.35
N TRP A 68 -4.67 9.99 -13.01
CA TRP A 68 -4.67 8.59 -13.42
C TRP A 68 -4.91 8.47 -14.93
N GLU A 69 -4.37 7.40 -15.51
CA GLU A 69 -4.50 7.08 -16.93
C GLU A 69 -4.83 5.59 -17.06
N GLN A 70 -5.79 5.26 -17.93
CA GLN A 70 -6.08 3.88 -18.31
C GLN A 70 -5.17 3.48 -19.47
N ARG A 71 -4.42 2.40 -19.26
CA ARG A 71 -3.56 1.75 -20.24
C ARG A 71 -4.07 0.32 -20.43
N PRO A 72 -5.02 0.11 -21.36
CA PRO A 72 -5.46 -1.25 -21.66
C PRO A 72 -4.27 -2.06 -22.19
N PRO A 73 -4.24 -3.38 -21.96
CA PRO A 73 -3.19 -4.23 -22.49
C PRO A 73 -3.20 -4.14 -24.02
N THR A 74 -2.17 -3.51 -24.60
CA THR A 74 -1.94 -3.55 -26.04
C THR A 74 -1.74 -5.01 -26.43
N SER A 75 -2.45 -5.47 -27.45
CA SER A 75 -2.50 -6.87 -27.95
C SER A 75 -1.17 -7.43 -28.47
N THR A 76 -0.02 -6.84 -28.13
CA THR A 76 1.29 -7.11 -28.73
C THR A 76 2.39 -7.53 -27.75
N GLU A 77 2.17 -7.63 -26.42
CA GLU A 77 3.18 -8.21 -25.50
C GLU A 77 3.09 -9.74 -25.42
N GLY A 78 3.10 -10.40 -26.58
CA GLY A 78 2.88 -11.83 -26.67
C GLY A 78 3.44 -12.52 -27.90
N ARG A 79 4.63 -12.13 -28.42
CA ARG A 79 5.40 -13.02 -29.32
C ARG A 79 6.83 -12.55 -29.60
N GLY A 80 7.79 -13.31 -29.07
CA GLY A 80 9.16 -13.49 -29.61
C GLY A 80 10.13 -12.29 -29.57
N GLU A 81 11.45 -12.47 -29.56
CA GLU A 81 12.24 -13.70 -29.59
C GLU A 81 13.72 -13.34 -29.40
N ASN A 82 14.50 -14.38 -29.14
CA ASN A 82 15.95 -14.41 -29.20
C ASN A 82 16.53 -13.70 -30.43
N ARG A 83 17.68 -13.08 -30.19
CA ARG A 83 18.65 -12.63 -31.21
C ARG A 83 18.95 -13.72 -32.24
N ASN A 84 18.79 -13.40 -33.51
CA ASN A 84 19.83 -13.70 -34.50
C ASN A 84 19.73 -12.76 -35.71
N GLU A 85 20.87 -12.21 -36.10
CA GLU A 85 21.06 -11.26 -37.20
C GLU A 85 20.97 -11.96 -38.57
N SER A 86 20.41 -11.28 -39.57
CA SER A 86 20.88 -11.36 -40.96
C SER A 86 20.34 -10.20 -41.81
N LYS A 87 21.25 -9.60 -42.58
CA LYS A 87 21.09 -8.51 -43.56
C LYS A 87 20.06 -8.80 -44.67
N ALA A 88 19.35 -7.77 -45.10
CA ALA A 88 19.26 -7.38 -46.53
C ALA A 88 18.62 -5.98 -46.69
N GLU A 89 19.11 -5.25 -47.69
CA GLU A 89 18.86 -3.86 -48.03
C GLU A 89 17.54 -3.63 -48.78
N GLY A 90 17.04 -2.38 -48.75
CA GLY A 90 16.46 -1.77 -49.95
C GLY A 90 15.03 -1.19 -49.86
N ALA A 91 14.95 0.08 -50.27
CA ALA A 91 13.79 0.80 -50.83
C ALA A 91 12.85 1.60 -49.90
N SER A 92 12.89 2.92 -50.14
CA SER A 92 12.06 4.01 -49.66
C SER A 92 10.69 4.11 -50.34
N LYS A 93 9.62 4.43 -49.58
CA LYS A 93 8.61 5.47 -49.90
C LYS A 93 7.64 5.72 -48.71
N PRO A 94 6.95 6.88 -48.68
CA PRO A 94 6.50 7.55 -47.45
C PRO A 94 5.09 7.15 -47.04
N GLU A 95 4.88 6.82 -45.76
CA GLU A 95 3.55 6.52 -45.23
C GLU A 95 3.28 7.30 -43.95
N GLN A 96 2.37 8.26 -44.10
CA GLN A 96 1.37 8.74 -43.14
C GLN A 96 1.71 8.62 -41.64
N LYS A 97 1.92 9.80 -41.03
CA LYS A 97 1.48 10.07 -39.64
C LYS A 97 -0.03 9.77 -39.53
N LYS A 98 -0.39 8.51 -39.29
CA LYS A 98 -1.65 8.19 -38.62
C LYS A 98 -1.37 8.35 -37.14
N SER A 99 -1.86 9.47 -36.59
CA SER A 99 -2.11 9.60 -35.17
C SER A 99 -3.04 8.46 -34.76
N ASP A 100 -2.47 7.39 -34.24
CA ASP A 100 -3.23 6.36 -33.55
C ASP A 100 -3.69 6.98 -32.24
N GLU A 101 -4.82 7.70 -32.28
CA GLU A 101 -5.55 8.14 -31.10
C GLU A 101 -6.12 6.90 -30.42
N THR A 102 -5.23 6.11 -29.80
CA THR A 102 -5.65 5.18 -28.76
C THR A 102 -6.29 6.05 -27.69
N ARG A 103 -7.61 5.91 -27.51
CA ARG A 103 -8.39 6.67 -26.53
C ARG A 103 -7.86 6.35 -25.13
N HIS A 104 -6.83 7.06 -24.69
CA HIS A 104 -6.35 7.02 -23.33
C HIS A 104 -7.36 7.79 -22.48
N THR A 105 -8.19 7.05 -21.75
CA THR A 105 -9.05 7.66 -20.73
C THR A 105 -8.14 8.10 -19.59
N GLU A 106 -8.16 9.39 -19.27
CA GLU A 106 -7.46 9.97 -18.13
C GLU A 106 -8.44 10.69 -17.20
N GLY A 107 -8.05 10.85 -15.95
CA GLY A 107 -8.86 11.57 -14.98
C GLY A 107 -8.06 12.05 -13.78
N LEU A 108 -8.76 12.77 -12.90
CA LEU A 108 -8.21 13.35 -11.68
C LEU A 108 -8.98 12.84 -10.48
N SER A 109 -8.26 12.41 -9.45
CA SER A 109 -8.83 11.99 -8.17
C SER A 109 -8.31 12.88 -7.06
N ARG A 110 -9.17 13.30 -6.13
CA ARG A 110 -8.76 14.16 -5.01
C ARG A 110 -7.80 13.43 -4.08
N LEU A 111 -6.80 14.15 -3.57
CA LEU A 111 -5.86 13.66 -2.55
C LEU A 111 -6.40 13.78 -1.13
N MET A 112 -7.36 14.69 -0.91
CA MET A 112 -7.93 14.98 0.41
C MET A 112 -9.46 14.90 0.37
N LEU A 113 -10.04 14.34 1.42
CA LEU A 113 -11.45 14.57 1.73
C LEU A 113 -11.63 15.98 2.32
N GLY A 114 -12.86 16.48 2.35
CA GLY A 114 -13.18 17.73 3.04
C GLY A 114 -12.96 17.64 4.55
N GLU A 115 -13.34 18.68 5.30
CA GLU A 115 -13.25 18.68 6.77
C GLU A 115 -13.93 17.44 7.38
N GLY A 116 -13.10 16.53 7.92
CA GLY A 116 -13.55 15.33 8.59
C GLY A 116 -13.97 15.59 10.03
N LYS A 117 -14.66 14.62 10.64
CA LYS A 117 -14.98 14.67 12.07
C LYS A 117 -13.70 14.67 12.91
N GLY A 118 -13.69 15.46 13.99
CA GLY A 118 -12.54 15.55 14.90
C GLY A 118 -12.29 14.23 15.64
N VAL A 119 -11.36 13.41 15.15
CA VAL A 119 -10.86 12.21 15.83
C VAL A 119 -9.50 12.53 16.43
N SER A 120 -9.27 12.13 17.69
CA SER A 120 -7.99 12.37 18.35
C SER A 120 -6.88 11.48 17.76
N LEU A 121 -5.64 11.97 17.75
CA LEU A 121 -4.48 11.20 17.29
C LEU A 121 -4.28 9.91 18.09
N GLY A 122 -4.55 9.93 19.41
CA GLY A 122 -4.45 8.75 20.25
C GLY A 122 -5.45 7.66 19.85
N GLN A 123 -6.68 8.05 19.48
CA GLN A 123 -7.69 7.12 18.97
C GLN A 123 -7.25 6.52 17.63
N LEU A 124 -6.77 7.34 16.68
CA LEU A 124 -6.27 6.86 15.39
C LEU A 124 -5.10 5.89 15.55
N TRP A 125 -4.20 6.17 16.48
CA TRP A 125 -3.07 5.29 16.78
C TRP A 125 -3.52 3.92 17.30
N LEU A 126 -4.47 3.88 18.24
CA LEU A 126 -5.02 2.63 18.76
C LEU A 126 -5.80 1.85 17.70
N GLU A 127 -6.60 2.54 16.89
CA GLU A 127 -7.33 1.94 15.77
C GLU A 127 -6.39 1.37 14.71
N LEU A 128 -5.28 2.04 14.40
CA LEU A 128 -4.27 1.53 13.47
C LEU A 128 -3.65 0.23 13.98
N LEU A 129 -3.27 0.19 15.26
CA LEU A 129 -2.70 -1.01 15.88
C LEU A 129 -3.71 -2.15 15.91
N ARG A 130 -4.97 -1.84 16.27
CA ARG A 130 -6.09 -2.79 16.25
C ARG A 130 -6.33 -3.35 14.85
N PHE A 131 -6.36 -2.48 13.84
CA PHE A 131 -6.63 -2.84 12.45
C PHE A 131 -5.64 -3.88 11.94
N TYR A 132 -4.34 -3.61 12.07
CA TYR A 132 -3.29 -4.55 11.63
C TYR A 132 -3.11 -5.78 12.52
N THR A 133 -3.68 -5.78 13.73
CA THR A 133 -3.60 -6.92 14.65
C THR A 133 -4.79 -7.86 14.54
N LEU A 134 -6.00 -7.33 14.34
CA LEU A 134 -7.26 -8.07 14.52
C LEU A 134 -8.19 -8.02 13.30
N GLU A 135 -8.13 -6.99 12.46
CA GLU A 135 -9.17 -6.72 11.46
C GLU A 135 -8.71 -7.00 10.02
N PHE A 136 -7.48 -6.63 9.68
CA PHE A 136 -6.96 -6.79 8.33
C PHE A 136 -6.22 -8.15 8.18
N PRO A 137 -6.71 -9.05 7.31
CA PRO A 137 -6.06 -10.33 7.06
C PRO A 137 -4.81 -10.16 6.19
N LEU A 138 -3.71 -9.80 6.86
CA LEU A 138 -2.40 -9.54 6.26
C LEU A 138 -1.95 -10.68 5.35
N GLU A 139 -2.19 -11.95 5.71
CA GLU A 139 -1.71 -13.13 4.97
C GLU A 139 -2.45 -13.40 3.66
N GLU A 140 -3.63 -12.81 3.48
CA GLU A 140 -4.51 -13.08 2.34
C GLU A 140 -4.56 -11.91 1.37
N ASN A 141 -4.43 -10.68 1.88
CA ASN A 141 -4.62 -9.47 1.09
C ASN A 141 -3.35 -8.64 0.93
N ILE A 142 -3.35 -7.83 -0.12
CA ILE A 142 -2.32 -6.85 -0.46
C ILE A 142 -2.77 -5.49 0.09
N ILE A 143 -1.83 -4.80 0.72
CA ILE A 143 -2.02 -3.40 1.11
C ILE A 143 -1.83 -2.55 -0.15
N SER A 144 -2.94 -2.05 -0.71
CA SER A 144 -2.97 -1.16 -1.87
C SER A 144 -3.77 0.08 -1.54
N ILE A 145 -3.17 1.25 -1.78
CA ILE A 145 -3.82 2.54 -1.51
C ILE A 145 -4.60 3.09 -2.72
N ARG A 146 -4.65 2.32 -3.82
CA ARG A 146 -5.25 2.78 -5.08
C ARG A 146 -6.77 2.74 -5.05
N LEU A 147 -7.37 1.76 -4.38
CA LEU A 147 -8.81 1.52 -4.33
C LEU A 147 -9.27 1.08 -2.93
N LYS A 148 -10.58 1.06 -2.70
CA LYS A 148 -11.15 0.67 -1.41
C LYS A 148 -11.26 -0.85 -1.27
N GLU A 149 -11.55 -1.55 -2.35
CA GLU A 149 -11.73 -2.99 -2.39
C GLU A 149 -10.41 -3.73 -2.07
N LEU A 150 -10.51 -4.83 -1.32
CA LEU A 150 -9.34 -5.62 -0.93
C LEU A 150 -8.82 -6.42 -2.13
N LEU A 151 -7.52 -6.31 -2.38
CA LEU A 151 -6.84 -7.10 -3.41
C LEU A 151 -6.28 -8.38 -2.80
N SER A 152 -6.76 -9.53 -3.29
CA SER A 152 -6.20 -10.82 -2.91
C SER A 152 -4.77 -10.97 -3.43
N ARG A 153 -3.91 -11.60 -2.63
CA ARG A 153 -2.55 -11.98 -3.01
C ARG A 153 -2.50 -12.96 -4.17
N ASP A 154 -3.53 -13.81 -4.32
CA ASP A 154 -3.59 -14.80 -5.39
C ASP A 154 -3.68 -14.15 -6.77
N ALA A 155 -4.39 -13.01 -6.85
CA ALA A 155 -4.55 -12.28 -8.11
C ALA A 155 -3.21 -11.82 -8.70
N LYS A 156 -2.21 -11.55 -7.85
CA LYS A 156 -0.85 -11.14 -8.25
C LYS A 156 0.20 -12.24 -8.07
N ASN A 157 -0.19 -13.45 -7.66
CA ASN A 157 0.71 -14.54 -7.30
C ASN A 157 1.80 -14.13 -6.28
N TRP A 158 1.41 -13.37 -5.25
CA TRP A 158 2.33 -12.91 -4.20
C TRP A 158 2.39 -13.89 -3.02
N PRO A 159 3.57 -14.18 -2.43
CA PRO A 159 3.68 -15.11 -1.33
C PRO A 159 2.90 -14.65 -0.08
N ARG A 160 2.16 -15.56 0.58
CA ARG A 160 1.37 -15.26 1.79
C ARG A 160 2.20 -15.04 3.06
N ARG A 161 3.38 -15.64 3.08
CA ARG A 161 4.35 -15.71 4.20
C ARG A 161 5.24 -14.47 4.38
N ARG A 162 4.81 -13.32 3.84
CA ARG A 162 5.60 -12.08 3.76
C ARG A 162 4.67 -10.87 3.76
N LEU A 163 5.18 -9.69 4.10
CA LEU A 163 4.41 -8.46 3.97
C LEU A 163 4.19 -8.11 2.48
N ALA A 164 2.95 -7.84 2.09
CA ALA A 164 2.56 -7.47 0.73
C ALA A 164 2.06 -6.03 0.71
N ILE A 165 2.88 -5.11 0.23
CA ILE A 165 2.50 -3.71 0.05
C ILE A 165 2.77 -3.32 -1.40
N GLU A 166 1.71 -2.99 -2.12
CA GLU A 166 1.78 -2.54 -3.50
C GLU A 166 2.38 -1.14 -3.59
N ASP A 167 3.28 -0.94 -4.55
CA ASP A 167 3.69 0.40 -4.97
C ASP A 167 2.58 1.03 -5.84
N PRO A 168 1.98 2.17 -5.45
CA PRO A 168 0.88 2.79 -6.20
C PRO A 168 1.28 3.28 -7.60
N PHE A 169 2.58 3.47 -7.88
CA PHE A 169 3.11 3.89 -9.18
C PHE A 169 3.79 2.75 -9.95
N ALA A 170 4.13 1.64 -9.28
CA ALA A 170 4.79 0.48 -9.86
C ALA A 170 4.07 -0.82 -9.48
N LEU A 171 2.96 -1.12 -10.15
CA LEU A 171 1.95 -2.11 -9.73
C LEU A 171 2.44 -3.56 -9.56
N LYS A 172 3.57 -3.91 -10.18
CA LYS A 172 4.22 -5.23 -10.06
C LYS A 172 5.23 -5.29 -8.91
N ARG A 173 5.51 -4.17 -8.24
CA ARG A 173 6.51 -4.03 -7.18
C ARG A 173 5.86 -4.16 -5.82
N ASN A 174 6.36 -5.10 -5.03
CA ASN A 174 6.15 -5.11 -3.58
C ASN A 174 7.21 -4.21 -2.92
N VAL A 175 6.80 -3.13 -2.27
CA VAL A 175 7.74 -2.19 -1.61
C VAL A 175 8.38 -2.80 -0.37
N ALA A 176 7.74 -3.80 0.24
CA ALA A 176 8.25 -4.53 1.41
C ALA A 176 9.16 -5.70 1.03
N ARG A 177 9.70 -5.73 -0.20
CA ARG A 177 10.52 -6.85 -0.71
C ARG A 177 11.78 -7.15 0.11
N SER A 178 12.29 -6.18 0.89
CA SER A 178 13.41 -6.38 1.81
C SER A 178 13.03 -7.26 3.01
N LEU A 179 11.74 -7.33 3.36
CA LEU A 179 11.18 -8.13 4.45
C LEU A 179 10.76 -9.51 3.91
N ASN A 180 11.73 -10.24 3.34
CA ASN A 180 11.46 -11.48 2.60
C ASN A 180 11.48 -12.76 3.46
N SER A 181 11.74 -12.65 4.76
CA SER A 181 11.78 -13.78 5.68
C SER A 181 10.46 -13.94 6.42
N GLN A 182 10.00 -15.19 6.55
CA GLN A 182 8.84 -15.54 7.39
C GLN A 182 9.05 -15.06 8.83
N MET A 183 10.27 -15.20 9.38
CA MET A 183 10.58 -14.76 10.75
C MET A 183 10.40 -13.25 10.93
N VAL A 184 10.77 -12.46 9.92
CA VAL A 184 10.59 -11.00 9.96
C VAL A 184 9.11 -10.63 9.88
N PHE A 185 8.34 -11.35 9.07
CA PHE A 185 6.90 -11.15 8.98
C PHE A 185 6.18 -11.47 10.30
N GLU A 186 6.50 -12.61 10.91
CA GLU A 186 5.98 -13.01 12.24
C GLU A 186 6.39 -12.01 13.32
N TYR A 187 7.65 -11.57 13.30
CA TYR A 187 8.15 -10.54 14.21
C TYR A 187 7.35 -9.24 14.09
N ILE A 188 7.06 -8.78 12.88
CA ILE A 188 6.24 -7.57 12.65
C ILE A 188 4.85 -7.74 13.23
N GLN A 189 4.18 -8.88 12.95
CA GLN A 189 2.85 -9.17 13.52
C GLN A 189 2.90 -9.18 15.05
N GLU A 190 3.94 -9.76 15.64
CA GLU A 190 4.12 -9.79 17.10
C GLU A 190 4.39 -8.40 17.68
N ARG A 191 5.12 -7.55 16.97
CA ARG A 191 5.32 -6.15 17.36
C ARG A 191 4.02 -5.35 17.33
N PHE A 192 3.16 -5.55 16.33
CA PHE A 192 1.82 -4.95 16.31
C PHE A 192 0.96 -5.42 17.50
N ARG A 193 0.94 -6.74 17.79
CA ARG A 193 0.23 -7.31 18.95
C ARG A 193 0.72 -6.73 20.28
N SER A 194 2.03 -6.72 20.47
CA SER A 194 2.67 -6.20 21.68
C SER A 194 2.39 -4.71 21.86
N ALA A 195 2.51 -3.92 20.80
CA ALA A 195 2.20 -2.50 20.82
C ALA A 195 0.71 -2.26 21.12
N TYR A 196 -0.19 -2.98 20.47
CA TYR A 196 -1.63 -2.88 20.73
C TYR A 196 -1.95 -3.18 22.20
N LYS A 197 -1.43 -4.28 22.74
CA LYS A 197 -1.61 -4.64 24.15
C LYS A 197 -1.07 -3.57 25.10
N TYR A 198 0.09 -2.99 24.79
CA TYR A 198 0.70 -1.95 25.61
C TYR A 198 -0.12 -0.66 25.61
N PHE A 199 -0.55 -0.18 24.44
CA PHE A 199 -1.26 1.10 24.32
C PHE A 199 -2.75 1.00 24.67
N ALA A 200 -3.39 -0.16 24.48
CA ALA A 200 -4.81 -0.35 24.80
C ALA A 200 -5.10 -0.44 26.30
N CYS A 201 -4.10 -0.78 27.12
CA CYS A 201 -4.26 -0.86 28.58
C CYS A 201 -3.57 0.32 29.27
N PRO A 202 -4.26 1.07 30.15
CA PRO A 202 -3.62 2.08 30.98
C PRO A 202 -2.46 1.46 31.78
N GLN A 203 -1.26 1.96 31.51
CA GLN A 203 -0.06 1.49 32.21
C GLN A 203 -0.08 2.05 33.63
N ARG A 204 -0.30 1.19 34.64
CA ARG A 204 -0.12 1.60 36.04
C ARG A 204 1.37 1.89 36.27
N ARG A 205 1.76 3.16 36.23
CA ARG A 205 3.08 3.56 36.76
C ARG A 205 3.10 3.24 38.26
N GLY A 206 3.93 2.28 38.63
CA GLY A 206 4.31 1.86 39.97
C GLY A 206 3.48 2.39 41.14
N ALA A 207 2.63 1.54 41.72
CA ALA A 207 2.48 1.56 43.16
C ALA A 207 3.89 1.28 43.73
N LYS A 208 4.59 2.33 44.17
CA LYS A 208 5.72 2.16 45.08
C LYS A 208 5.22 1.27 46.22
N LYS A 209 5.85 0.12 46.44
CA LYS A 209 5.74 -0.58 47.73
C LYS A 209 6.26 0.39 48.79
N THR A 210 5.36 1.12 49.44
CA THR A 210 5.62 1.86 50.67
C THR A 210 5.28 0.95 51.85
N GLY A 211 6.25 0.76 52.74
CA GLY A 211 6.15 -0.05 53.96
C GLY A 211 6.78 -1.44 53.72
N GLY A 212 8.02 -1.72 54.11
CA GLY A 212 8.71 -1.28 55.32
C GLY A 212 8.83 -2.51 56.21
N ASP A 213 9.95 -3.22 56.08
CA ASP A 213 10.41 -4.13 57.12
C ASP A 213 10.56 -3.33 58.41
N GLU A 214 9.75 -3.60 59.42
CA GLU A 214 10.14 -3.37 60.81
C GLU A 214 9.83 -4.63 61.62
N PHE A 215 10.93 -5.23 62.09
CA PHE A 215 10.98 -6.14 63.23
C PHE A 215 10.26 -5.50 64.43
N HIS A 216 9.29 -6.19 65.04
CA HIS A 216 9.43 -6.63 66.43
C HIS A 216 8.46 -7.75 66.80
#